data_AF-A0A928TYB2-F1
#
_entry.id   AF-A0A928TYB2-F1
#
_cell.length_a   1.000
_cell.length_b   1.000
_cell.length_c   1.000
_cell.angle_alpha   90.00
_cell.angle_beta   90.00
_cell.angle_gamma   90.00
#
_symmetry.space_group_name_H-M   'P 1'
#
loop_
_entity.id
_entity.type
_entity.pdbx_description
1 polymer ?
#
loop_
_entity_poly.entity_id
_entity_poly.type
_entity_poly.pdbx_seq_one_letter_code
_entity_poly.pdbx_strand_id
1 'polypeptide(L)'
;MFTFLSAIVLILLTMVSYASGITLAANRREYSTAVLDLLIVALLWLVLFWLRPQVDRLPLLAVTIGLGLVVGYLVGAVRLAGQQDVYTLPASELPKHARERKEADTAVSANIFKRGWRRWNDFAGRMGNVQGRLLMGFFYFLVVTPFGLGMRLLSDPLTIKKPPPHSNWRPKESPDQTLEAAKEQG
;
A
#
# COMPACT_ATOMS: atom_id res chain seq x y z
N MET A 1 16.36 12.96 24.61
CA MET A 1 15.16 12.09 24.55
C MET A 1 13.98 12.76 23.83
N PHE A 2 13.59 14.00 24.16
CA PHE A 2 12.49 14.73 23.50
C PHE A 2 12.60 14.84 21.96
N THR A 3 13.83 14.84 21.42
CA THR A 3 14.07 14.95 19.99
C THR A 3 13.63 13.71 19.20
N PHE A 4 13.77 12.52 19.76
CA PHE A 4 13.39 11.27 19.07
C PHE A 4 11.86 11.12 19.02
N LEU A 5 11.18 11.36 20.14
CA LEU A 5 9.73 11.27 20.21
C LEU A 5 9.06 12.27 19.26
N SER A 6 9.56 13.51 19.20
CA SER A 6 9.03 14.50 18.25
C SER A 6 9.23 14.11 16.78
N ALA A 7 10.30 13.39 16.43
CA ALA A 7 10.51 12.88 15.08
C ALA A 7 9.49 11.79 14.72
N ILE A 8 9.22 10.86 15.65
CA ILE A 8 8.18 9.84 15.46
C ILE A 8 6.80 10.50 15.33
N VAL A 9 6.48 11.47 16.18
CA VAL A 9 5.21 12.20 16.10
C VAL A 9 5.07 12.90 14.74
N LEU A 10 6.13 13.51 14.23
CA LEU A 10 6.13 14.14 12.90
C LEU A 10 5.86 13.13 11.78
N ILE A 11 6.52 11.96 11.84
CA ILE A 11 6.32 10.86 10.89
C ILE A 11 4.87 10.35 10.93
N LEU A 12 4.33 10.11 12.13
CA LEU A 12 2.95 9.62 12.25
C LEU A 12 1.94 10.69 11.81
N LEU A 13 2.16 11.94 12.21
CA LEU A 13 1.27 13.05 11.89
C LEU A 13 1.22 13.34 10.40
N THR A 14 2.37 13.32 9.71
CA THR A 14 2.43 13.44 8.25
C THR A 14 1.68 12.33 7.56
N MET A 15 1.87 11.07 7.97
CA MET A 15 1.17 9.94 7.38
C MET A 15 -0.34 10.05 7.55
N VAL A 16 -0.80 10.40 8.75
CA VAL A 16 -2.23 10.59 9.04
C VAL A 16 -2.80 11.75 8.23
N SER A 17 -2.07 12.85 8.14
CA SER A 17 -2.50 14.04 7.38
C SER A 17 -2.57 13.75 5.88
N TYR A 18 -1.56 13.06 5.33
CA TYR A 18 -1.54 12.62 3.93
C TYR A 18 -2.67 11.63 3.61
N ALA A 19 -2.85 10.61 4.44
CA ALA A 19 -3.92 9.63 4.27
C ALA A 19 -5.30 10.30 4.36
N SER A 20 -5.48 11.26 5.27
CA SER A 20 -6.70 12.06 5.38
C SER A 20 -6.94 12.91 4.14
N GLY A 21 -5.89 13.49 3.54
CA GLY A 21 -6.01 14.25 2.29
C GLY A 21 -6.50 13.38 1.13
N ILE A 22 -5.91 12.19 0.97
CA ILE A 22 -6.32 11.21 -0.05
C ILE A 22 -7.77 10.77 0.18
N THR A 23 -8.16 10.45 1.42
CA THR A 23 -9.51 9.94 1.70
C THR A 23 -10.59 11.00 1.47
N LEU A 24 -10.26 12.27 1.71
CA LEU A 24 -11.11 13.41 1.37
C LEU A 24 -11.27 13.56 -0.15
N ALA A 25 -10.19 13.41 -0.91
CA ALA A 25 -10.25 13.47 -2.38
C ALA A 25 -11.03 12.28 -2.97
N ALA A 26 -10.85 11.07 -2.44
CA ALA A 26 -11.36 9.81 -2.99
C ALA A 26 -12.89 9.71 -3.13
N ASN A 27 -13.69 10.58 -2.52
CA ASN A 27 -15.17 10.63 -2.60
C ASN A 27 -15.88 9.29 -2.96
N ARG A 28 -15.75 8.29 -2.07
CA ARG A 28 -16.28 6.91 -2.16
C ARG A 28 -15.66 5.96 -3.19
N ARG A 29 -14.71 6.40 -4.01
CA ARG A 29 -13.98 5.54 -4.94
C ARG A 29 -12.85 4.78 -4.23
N GLU A 30 -12.57 3.56 -4.70
CA GLU A 30 -11.47 2.75 -4.18
C GLU A 30 -10.14 3.28 -4.72
N TYR A 31 -9.27 3.69 -3.80
CA TYR A 31 -7.94 4.20 -4.13
C TYR A 31 -6.92 3.07 -4.12
N SER A 32 -6.18 2.92 -5.23
CA SER A 32 -4.98 2.08 -5.26
C SER A 32 -3.79 2.95 -4.86
N THR A 33 -3.17 2.62 -3.72
CA THR A 33 -1.93 3.28 -3.29
C THR A 33 -0.80 2.82 -4.20
N ALA A 34 -0.18 3.77 -4.89
CA ALA A 34 0.94 3.51 -5.77
C ALA A 34 2.26 3.59 -5.00
N VAL A 35 3.30 2.95 -5.52
CA VAL A 35 4.69 3.12 -5.03
C VAL A 35 5.10 4.60 -4.98
N LEU A 36 4.54 5.42 -5.89
CA LEU A 36 4.75 6.86 -5.91
C LEU A 36 4.29 7.56 -4.62
N ASP A 37 3.27 7.05 -3.92
CA ASP A 37 2.82 7.60 -2.63
C ASP A 37 3.90 7.45 -1.55
N LEU A 38 4.68 6.37 -1.58
CA LEU A 38 5.81 6.17 -0.65
C LEU A 38 6.90 7.20 -0.89
N LEU A 39 7.21 7.49 -2.16
CA LEU A 39 8.21 8.51 -2.52
C LEU A 39 7.76 9.91 -2.10
N ILE A 40 6.50 10.27 -2.34
CA ILE A 40 5.94 11.55 -1.91
C ILE A 40 6.04 11.69 -0.38
N VAL A 41 5.60 10.68 0.37
CA VAL A 41 5.63 10.72 1.84
C VAL A 41 7.08 10.77 2.35
N ALA A 42 8.00 10.03 1.75
CA ALA A 42 9.42 10.09 2.10
C ALA A 42 10.03 11.47 1.82
N LEU A 43 9.71 12.09 0.68
CA LEU A 43 10.13 13.46 0.36
C LEU A 43 9.56 14.48 1.35
N LEU A 44 8.29 14.34 1.74
CA LEU A 44 7.68 15.17 2.78
C LEU A 44 8.42 15.04 4.11
N TRP A 45 8.82 13.83 4.51
CA TRP A 45 9.65 13.64 5.71
C TRP A 45 10.99 14.33 5.60
N LEU A 46 11.69 14.23 4.46
CA LEU A 46 12.97 14.91 4.25
C LEU A 46 12.83 16.43 4.36
N VAL A 47 11.82 16.99 3.71
CA VAL A 47 11.50 18.43 3.80
C VAL A 47 11.22 18.82 5.25
N LEU A 48 10.38 18.07 5.95
CA LEU A 48 10.02 18.40 7.33
C LEU A 48 11.18 18.22 8.31
N PHE A 49 12.05 17.22 8.12
CA PHE A 49 13.27 17.07 8.90
C PHE A 49 14.24 18.22 8.66
N TRP A 50 14.29 18.75 7.44
CA TRP A 50 15.12 19.90 7.10
C TRP A 50 14.57 21.21 7.69
N LEU A 51 13.24 21.39 7.73
CA LEU A 51 12.59 22.56 8.36
C LEU A 51 12.60 22.50 9.90
N ARG A 52 12.67 21.30 10.48
CA ARG A 52 12.56 21.06 11.92
C ARG A 52 13.47 21.94 12.81
N PRO A 53 14.77 22.15 12.52
CA PRO A 53 15.62 22.97 13.39
C PRO A 53 15.34 24.48 13.29
N GLN A 54 14.60 24.94 12.27
CA GLN A 54 14.40 26.36 11.98
C GLN A 54 13.06 26.91 12.53
N VAL A 55 12.15 26.03 12.95
CA VAL A 55 10.75 26.39 13.22
C VAL A 55 10.34 25.91 14.60
N ASP A 56 9.61 26.75 15.34
CA ASP A 56 9.02 26.38 16.62
C ASP A 56 8.04 25.20 16.50
N ARG A 57 7.85 24.46 17.60
CA ARG A 57 7.10 23.19 17.58
C ARG A 57 5.65 23.34 17.10
N LEU A 58 4.95 24.40 17.52
CA LEU A 58 3.55 24.63 17.17
C LEU A 58 3.33 24.94 15.68
N PRO A 59 4.01 25.92 15.07
CA PRO A 59 3.88 26.17 13.64
C PRO A 59 4.33 24.97 12.81
N LEU A 60 5.35 24.22 13.25
CA LEU A 60 5.79 23.02 12.57
C LEU A 60 4.67 21.96 12.47
N LEU A 61 3.91 21.74 13.55
CA LEU A 61 2.77 20.81 13.55
C LEU A 61 1.66 21.28 12.61
N ALA A 62 1.33 22.57 12.63
CA ALA A 62 0.30 23.14 11.75
C ALA A 62 0.68 23.01 10.26
N VAL A 63 1.93 23.34 9.92
CA VAL A 63 2.48 23.17 8.57
C VAL A 63 2.47 21.71 8.16
N THR A 64 2.84 20.80 9.06
CA THR A 64 2.83 19.35 8.80
C THR A 64 1.44 18.85 8.41
N ILE A 65 0.43 19.25 9.19
CA ILE A 65 -0.96 18.86 8.95
C ILE A 65 -1.46 19.45 7.63
N GLY A 66 -1.27 20.76 7.44
CA GLY A 66 -1.73 21.46 6.24
C GLY A 66 -1.07 20.92 4.97
N LEU A 67 0.26 20.78 4.98
CA LEU A 67 1.02 20.28 3.83
C LEU A 67 0.65 18.85 3.49
N GLY A 68 0.56 17.96 4.50
CA GLY A 68 0.15 16.57 4.29
C GLY A 68 -1.25 16.46 3.70
N LEU A 69 -2.21 17.20 4.25
CA LEU A 69 -3.59 17.23 3.76
C LEU A 69 -3.68 17.75 2.32
N VAL A 70 -3.06 18.88 2.02
CA VAL A 70 -3.11 19.51 0.69
C VAL A 70 -2.45 18.60 -0.34
N VAL A 71 -1.25 18.08 -0.06
CA VAL A 71 -0.55 17.20 -0.99
C VAL A 71 -1.34 15.90 -1.21
N GLY A 72 -1.84 15.28 -0.13
CA GLY A 72 -2.67 14.07 -0.23
C GLY A 72 -3.94 14.32 -1.04
N TYR A 73 -4.61 15.46 -0.83
CA TYR A 73 -5.80 15.84 -1.57
C TYR A 73 -5.51 16.04 -3.06
N LEU A 74 -4.45 16.78 -3.41
CA LEU A 74 -4.07 17.03 -4.80
C LEU A 74 -3.71 15.74 -5.53
N VAL A 75 -2.90 14.88 -4.92
CA VAL A 75 -2.53 13.57 -5.50
C VAL A 75 -3.77 12.70 -5.70
N GLY A 76 -4.64 12.64 -4.69
CA GLY A 76 -5.91 11.91 -4.79
C GLY A 76 -6.77 12.44 -5.93
N ALA A 77 -6.99 13.75 -5.99
CA ALA A 77 -7.82 14.41 -7.00
C ALA A 77 -7.30 14.17 -8.42
N VAL A 78 -5.99 14.34 -8.65
CA VAL A 78 -5.35 14.11 -9.96
C VAL A 78 -5.51 12.64 -10.39
N ARG A 79 -5.35 11.68 -9.48
CA ARG A 79 -5.50 10.26 -9.82
C ARG A 79 -6.94 9.87 -10.08
N LEU A 80 -7.89 10.44 -9.35
CA LEU A 80 -9.31 10.19 -9.55
C LEU A 80 -9.84 10.79 -10.86
N ALA A 81 -9.18 11.84 -11.36
CA ALA A 81 -9.47 12.38 -12.69
C ALA A 81 -9.04 11.42 -13.81
N GLY A 82 -8.03 10.57 -13.57
CA GLY A 82 -7.55 9.57 -14.53
C GLY A 82 -8.19 8.18 -14.40
N GLN A 83 -8.90 7.90 -13.30
CA GLN A 83 -9.47 6.57 -13.03
C GLN A 83 -10.90 6.48 -13.61
N GLN A 84 -11.02 5.79 -14.75
CA GLN A 84 -12.31 5.48 -15.39
C GLN A 84 -13.21 4.68 -14.43
N ASP A 85 -14.48 5.08 -14.35
CA ASP A 85 -15.47 4.48 -13.46
C ASP A 85 -15.57 2.96 -13.69
N VAL A 86 -15.30 2.19 -12.64
CA VAL A 86 -15.62 0.75 -12.60
C VAL A 86 -17.13 0.63 -12.78
N TYR A 87 -17.54 -0.11 -13.83
CA TYR A 87 -18.93 -0.33 -14.21
C TYR A 87 -19.84 -0.52 -12.99
N THR A 88 -20.62 0.51 -12.68
CA THR A 88 -21.68 0.42 -11.68
C THR A 88 -22.88 -0.19 -12.36
N LEU A 89 -23.23 -1.41 -11.95
CA LEU A 89 -24.46 -2.07 -12.40
C LEU A 89 -25.65 -1.13 -12.15
N PRO A 90 -26.47 -0.84 -13.16
CA PRO A 90 -27.62 0.04 -13.01
C PRO A 90 -28.57 -0.53 -11.96
N ALA A 91 -29.25 0.34 -11.20
CA ALA A 91 -30.08 -0.09 -10.07
C ALA A 91 -31.19 -1.10 -10.49
N SER A 92 -31.57 -1.08 -11.77
CA SER A 92 -32.49 -2.01 -12.42
C SER A 92 -31.97 -3.45 -12.53
N GLU A 93 -30.66 -3.67 -12.42
CA GLU A 93 -30.03 -5.00 -12.51
C GLU A 93 -29.58 -5.55 -11.15
N LEU A 94 -29.73 -4.77 -10.08
CA LEU A 94 -29.45 -5.25 -8.74
C LEU A 94 -30.37 -6.43 -8.37
N PRO A 95 -29.81 -7.55 -7.86
CA PRO A 95 -30.59 -8.67 -7.35
C PRO A 95 -31.63 -8.20 -6.32
N LYS A 96 -32.82 -8.81 -6.30
CA LYS A 96 -33.94 -8.40 -5.41
C LYS A 96 -33.53 -8.24 -3.94
N HIS A 97 -32.74 -9.18 -3.41
CA HIS A 97 -32.24 -9.13 -2.04
C HIS A 97 -31.33 -7.93 -1.75
N ALA A 98 -30.61 -7.40 -2.76
CA ALA A 98 -29.79 -6.20 -2.60
C ALA A 98 -30.63 -4.92 -2.53
N ARG A 99 -31.83 -4.91 -3.15
CA ARG A 99 -32.78 -3.79 -3.08
C ARG A 99 -33.47 -3.71 -1.73
N GLU A 100 -33.97 -4.84 -1.24
CA GLU A 100 -34.61 -4.95 0.07
C GLU A 100 -33.65 -4.55 1.21
N ARG A 101 -32.36 -4.92 1.10
CA ARG A 101 -31.31 -4.45 2.03
C ARG A 101 -31.14 -2.93 2.00
N LYS A 102 -31.21 -2.32 0.82
CA LYS A 102 -31.03 -0.88 0.63
C LYS A 102 -32.19 -0.10 1.23
N GLU A 103 -33.42 -0.59 1.06
CA GLU A 103 -34.64 -0.05 1.66
C GLU A 103 -34.64 -0.16 3.20
N ALA A 104 -34.23 -1.31 3.73
CA ALA A 104 -34.04 -1.51 5.16
C ALA A 104 -32.94 -0.60 5.75
N ASP A 105 -31.82 -0.44 5.04
CA ASP A 105 -30.74 0.47 5.44
C ASP A 105 -31.18 1.93 5.46
N THR A 106 -32.04 2.35 4.52
CA THR A 106 -32.64 3.70 4.53
C THR A 106 -33.62 3.91 5.67
N ALA A 107 -34.43 2.90 6.03
CA ALA A 107 -35.35 3.00 7.16
C ALA A 107 -34.63 3.10 8.52
N VAL A 108 -33.50 2.40 8.67
CA VAL A 108 -32.64 2.44 9.88
C VAL A 108 -31.85 3.77 10.00
N SER A 109 -31.79 4.58 8.93
CA SER A 109 -31.01 5.82 8.83
C SER A 109 -31.62 7.06 9.52
N ALA A 110 -32.82 6.96 10.12
CA ALA A 110 -33.50 8.12 10.72
C ALA A 110 -32.75 8.74 11.91
N ASN A 111 -31.89 7.97 12.59
CA ASN A 111 -31.06 8.48 13.68
C ASN A 111 -29.80 9.19 13.16
N ILE A 112 -29.79 10.52 13.24
CA ILE A 112 -28.67 11.40 12.84
C ILE A 112 -27.34 10.94 13.47
N PHE A 113 -27.37 10.49 14.73
CA PHE A 113 -26.20 9.94 15.43
C PHE A 113 -25.67 8.68 14.75
N LYS A 114 -26.54 7.73 14.40
CA LYS A 114 -26.16 6.48 13.72
C LYS A 114 -25.62 6.76 12.32
N ARG A 115 -26.14 7.79 11.64
CA ARG A 115 -25.65 8.26 10.33
C ARG A 115 -24.25 8.88 10.44
N GLY A 116 -24.01 9.69 11.48
CA GLY A 116 -22.69 10.25 11.79
C GLY A 116 -21.68 9.15 12.10
N TRP A 117 -22.04 8.21 12.98
CA TRP A 117 -21.19 7.07 13.35
C TRP A 117 -20.83 6.17 12.16
N ARG A 118 -21.81 5.87 11.28
CA ARG A 118 -21.57 5.10 10.06
C ARG A 118 -20.59 5.81 9.14
N ARG A 119 -20.78 7.11 8.90
CA ARG A 119 -19.86 7.91 8.08
C ARG A 119 -18.45 7.99 8.68
N TRP A 120 -18.35 8.12 10.00
CA TRP A 120 -17.07 8.11 10.70
C TRP A 120 -16.35 6.77 10.53
N ASN A 121 -17.04 5.64 10.75
CA ASN A 121 -16.45 4.32 10.54
C ASN A 121 -16.03 4.09 9.07
N ASP A 122 -16.86 4.50 8.12
CA ASP A 122 -16.53 4.41 6.69
C ASP A 122 -15.29 5.26 6.36
N PHE A 123 -15.14 6.43 6.99
CA PHE A 123 -13.96 7.29 6.83
C PHE A 123 -12.72 6.65 7.48
N ALA A 124 -12.83 6.21 8.73
CA ALA A 124 -11.74 5.58 9.49
C ALA A 124 -11.25 4.31 8.80
N GLY A 125 -12.14 3.47 8.27
CA GLY A 125 -11.78 2.26 7.53
C GLY A 125 -11.00 2.58 6.25
N ARG A 126 -11.42 3.60 5.50
CA ARG A 126 -10.71 4.04 4.29
C ARG A 126 -9.34 4.64 4.61
N MET A 127 -9.27 5.49 5.63
CA MET A 127 -8.00 6.07 6.10
C MET A 127 -7.04 4.99 6.58
N GLY A 128 -7.54 4.03 7.35
CA GLY A 128 -6.78 2.88 7.84
C GLY A 128 -6.23 2.01 6.70
N ASN A 129 -7.00 1.79 5.63
CA ASN A 129 -6.50 1.05 4.47
C ASN A 129 -5.35 1.78 3.77
N VAL A 130 -5.46 3.11 3.56
CA VAL A 130 -4.37 3.90 2.96
C VAL A 130 -3.14 3.87 3.87
N GLN A 131 -3.31 4.13 5.16
CA GLN A 131 -2.22 4.12 6.13
C GLN A 131 -1.56 2.74 6.24
N GLY A 132 -2.35 1.67 6.28
CA GLY A 132 -1.87 0.29 6.35
C GLY A 132 -1.04 -0.09 5.13
N ARG A 133 -1.48 0.30 3.93
CA ARG A 133 -0.71 0.06 2.70
C ARG A 133 0.59 0.86 2.64
N LEU A 134 0.57 2.12 3.09
CA LEU A 134 1.80 2.91 3.17
C LEU A 134 2.79 2.29 4.18
N LEU A 135 2.31 1.89 5.36
CA LEU A 135 3.14 1.26 6.38
C LEU A 135 3.74 -0.06 5.88
N MET A 136 2.91 -0.88 5.21
CA MET A 136 3.39 -2.11 4.55
C MET A 136 4.42 -1.79 3.48
N GLY A 137 4.18 -0.80 2.62
CA GLY A 137 5.14 -0.37 1.61
C GLY A 137 6.50 0.02 2.21
N PHE A 138 6.50 0.83 3.27
CA PHE A 138 7.72 1.18 3.99
C PHE A 138 8.39 -0.04 4.64
N PHE A 139 7.64 -0.95 5.25
CA PHE A 139 8.19 -2.18 5.82
C PHE A 139 8.88 -3.04 4.75
N TYR A 140 8.25 -3.23 3.59
CA TYR A 140 8.83 -3.97 2.48
C TYR A 140 10.11 -3.30 1.96
N PHE A 141 10.12 -1.97 1.87
CA PHE A 141 11.28 -1.24 1.37
C PHE A 141 12.43 -1.21 2.37
N LEU A 142 12.15 -1.00 3.66
CA LEU A 142 13.17 -0.82 4.70
C LEU A 142 13.66 -2.12 5.32
N VAL A 143 12.84 -3.18 5.35
CA VAL A 143 13.19 -4.45 6.01
C VAL A 143 13.37 -5.55 4.98
N VAL A 144 12.36 -5.81 4.16
CA VAL A 144 12.36 -6.97 3.25
C VAL A 144 13.37 -6.78 2.11
N THR A 145 13.46 -5.58 1.53
CA THR A 145 14.36 -5.29 0.40
C THR A 145 15.84 -5.43 0.75
N PRO A 146 16.39 -4.80 1.82
CA PRO A 146 17.79 -4.99 2.18
C PRO A 146 18.10 -6.42 2.60
N PHE A 147 17.15 -7.11 3.25
CA PHE A 147 17.31 -8.54 3.57
C PHE A 147 17.40 -9.40 2.30
N GLY A 148 16.47 -9.21 1.36
CA GLY A 148 16.48 -9.94 0.09
C GLY A 148 17.71 -9.63 -0.76
N LEU A 149 18.16 -8.38 -0.78
CA LEU A 149 19.39 -7.99 -1.47
C LEU A 149 20.62 -8.59 -0.80
N GLY A 150 20.69 -8.58 0.53
CA GLY A 150 21.75 -9.22 1.31
C GLY A 150 21.82 -10.72 1.02
N MET A 151 20.70 -11.42 1.08
CA MET A 151 20.61 -12.85 0.73
C MET A 151 21.05 -13.11 -0.70
N ARG A 152 20.63 -12.28 -1.67
CA ARG A 152 21.03 -12.40 -3.08
C ARG A 152 22.52 -12.14 -3.31
N LEU A 153 23.13 -11.25 -2.54
CA LEU A 153 24.55 -10.92 -2.68
C LEU A 153 25.45 -11.96 -2.01
N LEU A 154 25.04 -12.46 -0.83
CA LEU A 154 25.80 -13.36 0.04
C LEU A 154 25.59 -14.84 -0.31
N SER A 155 24.35 -15.23 -0.60
CA SER A 155 24.10 -16.54 -1.17
C SER A 155 24.36 -16.42 -2.67
N ASP A 156 25.21 -17.27 -3.23
CA ASP A 156 25.26 -17.51 -4.68
C ASP A 156 24.39 -18.75 -4.98
N PRO A 157 23.04 -18.68 -4.82
CA PRO A 157 22.18 -19.85 -4.94
C PRO A 157 22.18 -20.41 -6.37
N LEU A 158 22.69 -19.66 -7.34
CA LEU A 158 22.79 -20.05 -8.74
C LEU A 158 24.23 -20.40 -9.16
N THR A 159 25.21 -20.35 -8.24
CA THR A 159 26.62 -20.63 -8.52
C THR A 159 27.16 -19.84 -9.73
N ILE A 160 26.64 -18.64 -10.00
CA ILE A 160 26.95 -17.88 -11.24
C ILE A 160 28.30 -17.20 -11.10
N LYS A 161 28.70 -16.84 -9.87
CA LYS A 161 29.94 -16.09 -9.63
C LYS A 161 31.18 -16.99 -9.68
N LYS A 162 31.00 -18.31 -9.55
CA LYS A 162 32.07 -19.30 -9.67
C LYS A 162 31.85 -20.09 -10.96
N PRO A 163 32.69 -19.96 -12.00
CA PRO A 163 32.63 -20.91 -13.10
C PRO A 163 32.80 -22.31 -12.50
N PRO A 164 31.84 -23.23 -12.70
CA PRO A 164 31.95 -24.54 -12.11
C PRO A 164 33.18 -25.23 -12.74
N PRO A 165 34.10 -25.81 -11.95
CA PRO A 165 35.30 -26.46 -12.48
C PRO A 165 34.96 -27.66 -13.38
N HIS A 166 33.74 -28.17 -13.27
CA HIS A 166 33.18 -29.18 -14.15
C HIS A 166 31.78 -28.77 -14.59
N SER A 167 31.42 -29.16 -15.81
CA SER A 167 30.06 -29.11 -16.33
C SER A 167 29.00 -29.46 -15.27
N ASN A 168 28.06 -28.55 -15.01
CA ASN A 168 26.88 -28.80 -14.15
C ASN A 168 25.85 -29.75 -14.80
N TRP A 169 26.12 -30.24 -16.02
CA TRP A 169 25.35 -31.32 -16.61
C TRP A 169 25.52 -32.57 -15.75
N ARG A 170 24.45 -32.98 -15.06
CA ARG A 170 24.40 -34.28 -14.42
C ARG A 170 24.35 -35.34 -15.53
N PRO A 171 25.24 -36.35 -15.52
CA PRO A 171 25.13 -37.45 -16.46
C PRO A 171 23.76 -38.10 -16.25
N LYS A 172 22.96 -38.13 -17.32
CA LYS A 172 21.75 -38.92 -17.35
C LYS A 172 22.20 -40.38 -17.34
N GLU A 173 21.84 -41.13 -16.30
CA GLU A 173 22.00 -42.58 -16.30
C GLU A 173 21.25 -43.10 -17.53
N SER A 174 22.00 -43.62 -18.49
CA SER A 174 21.40 -44.30 -19.63
C SER A 174 20.81 -45.59 -19.07
N PRO A 175 19.50 -45.84 -19.20
CA PRO A 175 18.96 -47.15 -18.88
C PRO A 175 19.72 -48.19 -19.70
N ASP A 176 19.96 -49.35 -19.11
CA ASP A 176 20.65 -50.46 -19.77
C ASP A 176 20.05 -50.66 -21.16
N GLN A 177 20.92 -50.73 -22.18
CA GLN A 177 20.52 -50.93 -23.58
C GLN A 177 20.09 -52.39 -23.83
N THR A 178 19.26 -52.94 -22.95
CA THR A 178 18.66 -54.24 -23.13
C THR A 178 17.39 -54.10 -23.94
N LEU A 179 17.12 -55.11 -24.78
CA LEU A 179 15.89 -55.18 -25.58
C LEU A 179 14.63 -55.15 -24.70
N GLU A 180 14.73 -55.59 -23.44
CA GLU A 180 13.64 -55.51 -22.47
C GLU A 180 13.36 -54.08 -22.03
N ALA A 181 14.39 -53.28 -21.72
CA ALA A 181 14.23 -51.86 -21.35
C ALA A 181 13.66 -51.00 -22.50
N ALA A 182 13.93 -51.38 -23.76
CA ALA A 182 13.34 -50.72 -24.94
C ALA A 182 11.83 -50.98 -25.09
N LYS A 183 11.33 -52.10 -24.54
CA LYS A 183 9.92 -52.50 -24.61
C LYS A 183 9.05 -51.78 -23.59
N GLU A 184 9.64 -51.27 -22.51
CA GLU A 184 8.95 -50.52 -21.45
C GLU A 184 8.77 -49.02 -21.76
N GLN A 185 9.36 -48.52 -22.86
CA GLN A 185 9.33 -47.09 -23.25
C GLN A 185 8.36 -46.76 -24.40
N GLY A 186 7.64 -47.75 -24.96
CA GLY A 186 6.66 -47.57 -26.04
C GLY A 186 5.25 -47.90 -25.59
#